data_AF-A0A961U0K6-F1
#
_entry.id   AF-A0A961U0K6-F1
#
_cell.length_a   1.000
_cell.length_b   1.000
_cell.length_c   1.000
_cell.angle_alpha   90.00
_cell.angle_beta   90.00
_cell.angle_gamma   90.00
#
_symmetry.space_group_name_H-M   'P 1'
#
loop_
_entity.id
_entity.type
_entity.pdbx_description
1 polymer ?
#
loop_
_entity_poly.entity_id
_entity_poly.type
_entity_poly.pdbx_seq_one_letter_code
_entity_poly.pdbx_strand_id
1 'polypeptide(L)'
;GAIFVLCVVGSYAIAGRIFDVWVMIAFGLIGFLMRETGFPVAPMILGVVLGPILDNNLRRSLSISQGDPLQFVSRPISMVIAALVLAIILFSLPPVQRALGSVLSRLPSLSRKSGDA
;
A
#
# COMPACT_ATOMS: atom_id res chain seq x y z
N GLY A 1 5.01 -18.19 25.87
CA GLY A 1 4.60 -17.82 27.24
C GLY A 1 5.34 -16.59 27.73
N ALA A 2 6.62 -16.73 28.10
CA ALA A 2 7.40 -15.65 28.72
C ALA A 2 7.43 -14.33 27.93
N ILE A 3 7.57 -14.39 26.60
CA ILE A 3 7.56 -13.21 25.72
C ILE A 3 6.23 -12.46 25.83
N PHE A 4 5.10 -13.17 25.89
CA PHE A 4 3.77 -12.57 26.00
C PHE A 4 3.59 -11.84 27.34
N VAL A 5 4.03 -12.46 28.43
CA VAL A 5 4.00 -11.85 29.78
C VAL A 5 4.87 -10.58 29.79
N LEU A 6 6.07 -10.63 29.21
CA LEU A 6 6.96 -9.47 29.09
C LEU A 6 6.35 -8.34 28.24
N CYS A 7 5.64 -8.66 27.15
CA CYS A 7 4.96 -7.65 26.33
C CYS A 7 3.78 -7.00 27.07
N VAL A 8 3.01 -7.76 27.84
CA VAL A 8 1.89 -7.22 28.65
C VAL A 8 2.41 -6.34 29.79
N VAL A 9 3.46 -6.76 30.48
CA VAL A 9 4.11 -5.94 31.52
C VAL A 9 4.73 -4.69 30.89
N GLY A 10 5.37 -4.80 29.73
CA GLY A 10 5.96 -3.67 29.01
C GLY A 10 4.93 -2.63 28.55
N SER A 11 3.80 -3.05 27.98
CA SER A 11 2.75 -2.13 27.55
C SER A 11 2.09 -1.41 28.72
N TYR A 12 1.85 -2.13 29.83
CA TYR A 12 1.35 -1.53 31.06
C TYR A 12 2.37 -0.57 31.72
N ALA A 13 3.67 -0.89 31.67
CA ALA A 13 4.72 -0.07 32.28
C ALA A 13 4.95 1.27 31.58
N ILE A 14 4.76 1.35 30.25
CA ILE A 14 5.02 2.58 29.47
C ILE A 14 3.99 3.67 29.78
N ALA A 15 2.71 3.30 29.80
CA ALA A 15 1.62 4.28 29.88
C ALA A 15 0.82 4.18 31.19
N GLY A 16 1.00 3.13 31.99
CA GLY A 16 0.29 2.92 33.25
C GLY A 16 -1.22 2.68 33.09
N ARG A 17 -1.72 2.50 31.88
CA ARG A 17 -3.15 2.37 31.57
C ARG A 17 -3.46 0.98 31.06
N ILE A 18 -4.54 0.39 31.58
CA ILE A 18 -5.05 -0.91 31.13
C ILE A 18 -5.51 -0.88 29.66
N PHE A 19 -5.85 0.32 29.15
CA PHE A 19 -6.25 0.52 27.76
C PHE A 19 -5.16 0.11 26.77
N ASP A 20 -3.90 0.40 27.07
CA ASP A 20 -2.79 0.06 26.17
C ASP A 20 -2.53 -1.45 26.11
N VAL A 21 -2.89 -2.18 27.18
CA VAL A 21 -2.88 -3.65 27.18
C VAL A 21 -3.95 -4.20 26.24
N TRP A 22 -5.15 -3.61 26.24
CA TRP A 22 -6.21 -3.98 25.30
C TRP A 22 -5.82 -3.70 23.85
N VAL A 23 -5.21 -2.54 23.58
CA VAL A 23 -4.70 -2.18 22.25
C VAL A 23 -3.60 -3.15 21.81
N MET A 24 -2.67 -3.49 22.69
CA MET A 24 -1.60 -4.47 22.43
C MET A 24 -2.17 -5.84 22.06
N ILE A 25 -3.17 -6.33 22.80
CA ILE A 25 -3.83 -7.61 22.49
C ILE A 25 -4.55 -7.54 21.14
N ALA A 26 -5.27 -6.45 20.86
CA ALA A 26 -5.98 -6.27 19.59
C ALA A 26 -5.01 -6.25 18.40
N PHE A 27 -3.93 -5.46 18.45
CA PHE A 27 -2.90 -5.42 17.40
C PHE A 27 -2.12 -6.75 17.30
N GLY A 28 -1.89 -7.44 18.41
CA GLY A 28 -1.30 -8.77 18.40
C GLY A 28 -2.17 -9.79 17.66
N LEU A 29 -3.50 -9.74 17.86
CA LEU A 29 -4.46 -10.59 17.16
C LEU A 29 -4.54 -10.24 15.67
N ILE A 30 -4.55 -8.95 15.32
CA ILE A 30 -4.51 -8.49 13.93
C ILE A 30 -3.23 -9.01 13.24
N GLY A 31 -2.08 -8.87 13.89
CA GLY A 31 -0.81 -9.38 13.37
C GLY A 31 -0.80 -10.91 13.20
N PHE A 32 -1.48 -11.64 14.08
CA PHE A 32 -1.68 -13.09 13.96
C PHE A 32 -2.54 -13.44 12.73
N LEU A 33 -3.68 -12.77 12.54
CA LEU A 33 -4.54 -12.94 11.36
C LEU A 33 -3.80 -12.60 10.05
N MET A 34 -2.97 -11.55 10.06
CA MET A 34 -2.17 -11.15 8.90
C MET A 34 -1.14 -12.20 8.51
N ARG A 35 -0.57 -12.89 9.49
CA ARG A 35 0.34 -14.01 9.25
C ARG A 35 -0.39 -15.20 8.63
N GLU A 36 -1.61 -15.47 9.06
CA GLU A 36 -2.45 -16.55 8.52
C GLU A 36 -2.94 -16.28 7.10
N THR A 37 -3.22 -15.02 6.78
CA THR A 37 -3.61 -14.55 5.44
C THR A 37 -2.42 -14.37 4.48
N GLY A 38 -1.19 -14.66 4.94
CA GLY A 38 0.02 -14.58 4.11
C GLY A 38 0.42 -13.16 3.73
N PHE A 39 -0.18 -12.14 4.35
CA PHE A 39 0.24 -10.76 4.11
C PHE A 39 1.63 -10.54 4.69
N PRO A 40 2.60 -10.05 3.88
CA PRO A 40 3.93 -9.78 4.38
C PRO A 40 3.86 -8.69 5.46
N VAL A 41 4.47 -8.96 6.62
CA VAL A 41 4.50 -8.02 7.76
C VAL A 41 5.32 -6.77 7.41
N ALA A 42 6.28 -6.90 6.49
CA ALA A 42 7.15 -5.81 6.04
C ALA A 42 6.38 -4.57 5.51
N PRO A 43 5.45 -4.66 4.54
CA PRO A 43 4.67 -3.53 4.08
C PRO A 43 3.74 -2.94 5.14
N MET A 44 3.31 -3.72 6.14
CA MET A 44 2.52 -3.19 7.25
C MET A 44 3.36 -2.24 8.11
N ILE A 45 4.57 -2.66 8.49
CA ILE A 45 5.52 -1.81 9.22
C ILE A 45 5.88 -0.58 8.38
N LEU A 46 6.16 -0.77 7.08
CA LEU A 46 6.44 0.34 6.17
C LEU A 46 5.26 1.32 6.14
N GLY A 47 4.02 0.85 6.04
CA GLY A 47 2.83 1.71 6.06
C GLY A 47 2.68 2.50 7.36
N VAL A 48 2.95 1.88 8.52
CA VAL A 48 2.91 2.56 9.83
C VAL A 48 3.97 3.65 9.93
N VAL A 49 5.19 3.40 9.44
CA VAL A 49 6.27 4.39 9.42
C VAL A 49 6.00 5.50 8.39
N LEU A 50 5.45 5.14 7.23
CA LEU A 50 5.15 6.08 6.15
C LEU A 50 3.94 6.95 6.46
N GLY A 51 3.00 6.48 7.27
CA GLY A 51 1.78 7.21 7.65
C GLY A 51 2.04 8.64 8.14
N PRO A 52 2.84 8.87 9.20
CA PRO A 52 3.15 10.21 9.66
C PRO A 52 3.93 11.03 8.63
N ILE A 53 4.78 10.39 7.82
CA ILE A 53 5.52 11.07 6.75
C ILE A 53 4.54 11.56 5.68
N LEU A 54 3.57 10.73 5.31
CA LEU A 54 2.52 11.06 4.35
C LEU A 54 1.66 12.21 4.86
N ASP A 55 1.18 12.15 6.10
CA ASP A 55 0.35 13.22 6.69
C ASP A 55 1.10 14.56 6.72
N ASN A 56 2.36 14.55 7.17
CA ASN A 56 3.19 15.75 7.21
C ASN A 56 3.45 16.33 5.81
N ASN A 57 3.74 15.48 4.81
CA ASN A 57 3.95 15.94 3.44
C ASN A 57 2.66 16.42 2.79
N LEU A 58 1.52 15.80 3.09
CA LEU A 58 0.22 16.19 2.59
C LEU A 58 -0.21 17.55 3.17
N ARG A 59 -0.07 17.74 4.48
CA ARG A 59 -0.27 19.03 5.15
C ARG A 59 0.65 20.11 4.59
N ARG A 60 1.95 19.82 4.46
CA ARG A 60 2.93 20.74 3.88
C ARG A 60 2.58 21.11 2.44
N SER A 61 2.17 20.14 1.63
CA SER A 61 1.78 20.37 0.24
C SER A 61 0.52 21.25 0.17
N LEU A 62 -0.48 20.99 1.01
CA LEU A 62 -1.71 21.80 1.07
C LEU A 62 -1.44 23.22 1.57
N SER A 63 -0.54 23.41 2.55
CA SER A 63 -0.15 24.74 3.02
C SER A 63 0.61 25.53 1.96
N ILE A 64 1.47 24.88 1.18
CA ILE A 64 2.19 25.52 0.05
C ILE A 64 1.24 25.83 -1.10
N SER A 65 0.23 24.99 -1.30
CA SER A 65 -0.79 25.13 -2.34
C SER A 65 -1.93 26.10 -1.98
N GLN A 66 -1.80 26.84 -0.86
CA GLN A 66 -2.82 27.77 -0.34
C GLN A 66 -4.24 27.16 -0.18
N GLY A 67 -4.32 25.84 0.04
CA GLY A 67 -5.60 25.15 0.20
C GLY A 67 -6.35 24.82 -1.10
N ASP A 68 -5.73 25.00 -2.27
CA ASP A 68 -6.37 24.73 -3.57
C ASP A 68 -5.99 23.33 -4.11
N PRO A 69 -6.82 22.28 -3.94
CA PRO A 69 -6.48 20.91 -4.36
C PRO A 69 -6.32 20.76 -5.88
N LEU A 70 -6.76 21.76 -6.66
CA LEU A 70 -6.58 21.84 -8.11
C LEU A 70 -5.10 21.98 -8.53
N GLN A 71 -4.21 22.41 -7.62
CA GLN A 71 -2.79 22.55 -7.91
C GLN A 71 -2.03 21.21 -8.02
N PHE A 72 -2.58 20.13 -7.46
CA PHE A 72 -2.07 18.77 -7.65
C PHE A 72 -2.31 18.25 -9.07
N VAL A 73 -3.31 18.78 -9.78
CA VAL A 73 -3.64 18.43 -11.17
C VAL A 73 -3.00 19.42 -12.14
N SER A 74 -2.83 20.69 -11.76
CA SER A 74 -2.20 21.70 -12.63
C SER A 74 -0.69 21.50 -12.82
N ARG A 75 -0.02 20.77 -11.92
CA ARG A 75 1.39 20.39 -12.09
C ARG A 75 1.48 19.13 -12.97
N PRO A 76 2.00 19.22 -14.21
CA PRO A 76 2.06 18.10 -15.15
C PRO A 76 2.84 16.90 -14.61
N ILE A 77 3.86 17.15 -13.77
CA ILE A 77 4.67 16.10 -13.13
C ILE A 77 3.85 15.27 -12.13
N SER A 78 2.98 15.91 -11.34
CA SER A 78 2.13 15.22 -10.35
C SER A 78 1.10 14.33 -11.05
N MET A 79 0.51 14.84 -12.14
CA MET A 79 -0.46 14.10 -12.95
C MET A 79 0.18 12.86 -13.60
N VAL A 80 1.39 13.00 -14.16
CA VAL A 80 2.12 11.87 -14.77
C VAL A 80 2.42 10.79 -13.72
N ILE A 81 2.93 11.17 -12.54
CA ILE A 81 3.24 10.21 -11.47
C ILE A 81 1.97 9.52 -10.97
N ALA A 82 0.89 10.26 -10.74
CA ALA A 82 -0.38 9.71 -10.30
C ALA A 82 -0.97 8.72 -11.33
N ALA A 83 -0.93 9.06 -12.62
CA ALA A 83 -1.36 8.17 -13.69
C ALA A 83 -0.51 6.89 -13.76
N LEU A 84 0.80 7.00 -13.53
CA LEU A 84 1.72 5.86 -13.52
C LEU A 84 1.44 4.92 -12.34
N VAL A 85 1.24 5.46 -11.14
CA VAL A 85 0.86 4.68 -9.95
C VAL A 85 -0.49 3.97 -10.18
N LEU A 86 -1.48 4.69 -10.72
CA LEU A 86 -2.79 4.12 -11.03
C LEU A 86 -2.68 3.00 -12.07
N ALA A 87 -1.87 3.19 -13.11
CA ALA A 87 -1.60 2.17 -14.12
C ALA A 87 -0.96 0.92 -13.51
N ILE A 88 0.06 1.07 -12.65
CA ILE A 88 0.72 -0.06 -11.96
C ILE A 88 -0.27 -0.82 -11.08
N ILE A 89 -1.11 -0.12 -10.31
CA ILE A 89 -2.13 -0.75 -9.46
C ILE A 89 -3.13 -1.52 -10.33
N LEU A 90 -3.60 -0.93 -11.43
CA LEU A 90 -4.49 -1.62 -12.37
C LEU A 90 -3.83 -2.86 -12.98
N PHE A 91 -2.58 -2.77 -13.47
CA PHE A 91 -1.87 -3.90 -14.05
C PHE A 91 -1.51 -4.99 -13.02
N SER A 92 -1.37 -4.63 -11.74
CA SER A 92 -1.11 -5.59 -10.66
C SER A 92 -2.37 -6.37 -10.24
N LEU A 93 -3.56 -5.94 -10.64
CA LEU A 93 -4.80 -6.65 -10.34
C LEU A 93 -4.97 -7.83 -11.34
N PRO A 94 -5.08 -9.09 -10.86
CA PRO A 94 -5.25 -10.27 -11.73
C PRO A 94 -6.45 -10.23 -12.70
N PRO A 95 -7.59 -9.55 -12.45
CA PRO A 95 -8.64 -9.41 -13.46
C PRO A 95 -8.20 -8.56 -14.68
N VAL A 96 -7.31 -7.58 -14.52
CA VAL A 96 -6.81 -6.72 -15.61
C VAL A 96 -5.82 -7.47 -16.48
N GLN A 97 -4.95 -8.30 -15.89
CA GLN A 97 -4.04 -9.16 -16.63
C GLN A 97 -4.79 -10.22 -17.46
N ARG A 98 -5.91 -10.74 -16.93
CA ARG A 98 -6.80 -11.66 -17.67
C ARG A 98 -7.52 -10.97 -18.82
N ALA A 99 -7.97 -9.72 -18.64
CA ALA A 99 -8.57 -8.92 -19.71
C ALA A 99 -7.56 -8.57 -20.81
N LEU A 100 -6.31 -8.22 -20.46
CA LEU A 100 -5.26 -7.91 -21.42
C LEU A 100 -4.80 -9.17 -22.19
N GLY A 101 -4.71 -10.31 -21.52
CA GLY A 101 -4.48 -11.61 -22.18
C GLY A 101 -5.59 -11.96 -23.18
N SER A 102 -6.84 -11.60 -22.87
CA SER A 102 -8.02 -11.81 -23.73
C SER A 102 -8.04 -10.89 -24.96
N VAL A 103 -7.41 -9.73 -24.89
CA VAL A 103 -7.29 -8.76 -26.00
C VAL A 103 -6.04 -9.03 -26.83
N LEU A 104 -4.93 -9.42 -26.20
CA LEU A 104 -3.68 -9.79 -26.88
C LEU A 104 -3.81 -11.13 -27.62
N SER A 105 -4.61 -12.08 -27.11
CA SER A 105 -4.97 -13.31 -27.83
C SER A 105 -5.87 -13.08 -29.05
N ARG A 106 -6.37 -11.84 -29.25
CA ARG A 106 -7.12 -11.42 -30.44
C ARG A 106 -6.25 -10.78 -31.53
N LEU A 107 -4.92 -10.82 -31.41
CA LEU A 107 -4.01 -10.49 -32.52
C LEU A 107 -3.41 -11.78 -33.12
N PRO A 108 -4.05 -12.39 -34.13
CA PRO A 108 -3.68 -13.67 -34.70
C PRO A 108 -2.98 -13.51 -36.08
N SER A 109 -2.14 -12.50 -36.31
CA SER A 109 -1.65 -12.28 -37.69
C SER A 109 -0.29 -11.63 -37.96
N LEU A 110 0.70 -11.58 -37.04
CA LEU A 110 2.08 -11.18 -37.42
C LEU A 110 3.17 -12.16 -36.94
N SER A 111 2.82 -13.44 -36.79
CA SER A 111 3.77 -14.51 -36.44
C SER A 111 3.72 -15.68 -37.43
N ARG A 112 3.56 -15.41 -38.74
CA ARG A 112 3.83 -16.43 -39.79
C ARG A 112 3.96 -15.87 -41.21
N LYS A 113 4.75 -14.82 -41.44
CA LYS A 113 5.19 -14.48 -42.82
C LYS A 113 6.47 -13.65 -42.83
N SER A 114 7.58 -14.25 -42.43
CA SER A 114 8.93 -13.79 -42.80
C SER A 114 9.95 -14.89 -42.49
N GLY A 115 9.80 -16.03 -43.15
CA GLY A 115 10.74 -17.15 -43.01
C GLY A 115 10.87 -18.02 -44.26
N ASP A 116 10.27 -17.62 -45.38
CA ASP A 116 10.38 -18.29 -46.68
C ASP A 116 10.80 -17.26 -47.73
N ALA A 117 12.11 -17.06 -47.88
CA ALA A 117 12.75 -16.48 -49.06
C ALA A 117 14.20 -16.97 -49.12
#